data_AF-A0A957TVD7-F1
#
_entry.id   AF-A0A957TVD7-F1
#
_cell.length_a   1.000
_cell.length_b   1.000
_cell.length_c   1.000
_cell.angle_alpha   90.00
_cell.angle_beta   90.00
_cell.angle_gamma   90.00
#
_symmetry.space_group_name_H-M   'P 1'
#
loop_
_entity.id
_entity.type
_entity.pdbx_description
1 polymer ?
#
loop_
_entity_poly.entity_id
_entity_poly.type
_entity_poly.pdbx_seq_one_letter_code
_entity_poly.pdbx_strand_id
1 'polypeptide(L)' 'IVAGGLIPGYADHKSTLSVQAYVDQVVAGELFDPTLSFQLRSGFRVRGLIRDYIEDSASDNWATLIEWVNPDWEA' A
#
# COMPACT_ATOMS: atom_id res chain seq x y z
N ILE A 1 -9.09 6.46 -10.65
CA ILE A 1 -9.24 5.06 -10.21
C ILE A 1 -8.88 4.98 -8.74
N VAL A 2 -9.69 4.28 -7.93
CA VAL A 2 -9.39 4.01 -6.52
C VAL A 2 -9.39 2.50 -6.30
N ALA A 3 -8.42 1.98 -5.55
CA ALA A 3 -8.27 0.55 -5.29
C ALA A 3 -7.69 0.27 -3.89
N GLY A 4 -7.81 -0.98 -3.46
CA GLY A 4 -7.10 -1.52 -2.29
C GLY A 4 -5.85 -2.28 -2.72
N GLY A 5 -4.67 -1.87 -2.26
CA GLY A 5 -3.40 -2.53 -2.52
C GLY A 5 -2.97 -3.42 -1.36
N LEU A 6 -2.75 -4.71 -1.63
CA LEU A 6 -2.14 -5.63 -0.67
C LEU A 6 -0.68 -5.25 -0.40
N ILE A 7 -0.20 -5.61 0.79
CA ILE A 7 1.17 -5.37 1.25
C ILE A 7 1.79 -6.68 1.77
N PRO A 8 1.98 -7.68 0.90
CA PRO A 8 2.41 -9.02 1.31
C PRO A 8 3.79 -9.02 1.98
N GLY A 9 4.67 -8.06 1.67
CA GLY A 9 5.99 -7.95 2.30
C GLY A 9 5.91 -7.53 3.77
N TYR A 10 4.79 -7.00 4.26
CA TYR A 10 4.63 -6.62 5.66
C TYR A 10 4.79 -7.82 6.62
N ALA A 11 4.50 -9.05 6.15
CA ALA A 11 4.65 -10.27 6.93
C ALA A 11 6.05 -10.42 7.55
N ASP A 12 7.09 -9.99 6.82
CA ASP A 12 8.49 -10.09 7.26
C ASP A 12 8.88 -8.97 8.24
N HIS A 13 8.09 -7.90 8.31
CA HIS A 13 8.38 -6.69 9.09
C HIS A 13 7.43 -6.48 10.28
N LYS A 14 6.30 -7.19 10.35
CA LYS A 14 5.24 -6.98 11.36
C LYS A 14 5.65 -7.18 12.81
N SER A 15 6.78 -7.84 13.06
CA SER A 15 7.35 -7.99 14.41
C SER A 15 8.11 -6.75 14.89
N THR A 16 8.50 -5.86 13.97
CA THR A 16 9.39 -4.71 14.25
C THR A 16 8.80 -3.37 13.83
N LEU A 17 7.93 -3.36 12.82
CA LEU A 17 7.29 -2.15 12.29
C LEU A 17 5.78 -2.23 12.43
N SER A 18 5.15 -1.09 12.68
CA SER A 18 3.71 -0.95 12.45
C SER A 18 3.44 -0.90 10.94
N VAL A 19 2.22 -1.27 10.54
CA VAL A 19 1.80 -1.22 9.13
C VAL A 19 1.96 0.18 8.53
N GLN A 20 1.70 1.22 9.32
CA GLN A 20 1.91 2.61 8.90
C GLN A 20 3.39 2.89 8.63
N ALA A 21 4.28 2.54 9.56
CA ALA A 21 5.71 2.76 9.39
C ALA A 21 6.28 1.96 8.21
N TYR A 22 5.80 0.73 7.99
CA TYR A 22 6.17 -0.07 6.83
C TYR A 22 5.76 0.60 5.52
N VAL A 23 4.49 1.01 5.40
CA VAL A 23 3.99 1.68 4.19
C VAL A 23 4.71 3.00 3.94
N ASP A 24 4.99 3.78 4.98
CA ASP A 24 5.72 5.04 4.85
C ASP A 24 7.13 4.82 4.31
N GLN A 25 7.85 3.80 4.79
CA GLN A 25 9.17 3.44 4.29
C GLN A 25 9.13 2.92 2.84
N VAL A 26 8.09 2.17 2.46
CA VAL A 26 7.89 1.73 1.06
C VAL A 26 7.62 2.92 0.14
N VAL A 27 6.79 3.87 0.58
CA VAL A 27 6.49 5.11 -0.17
C VAL A 27 7.75 5.99 -0.29
N ALA A 28 8.58 6.03 0.74
CA ALA A 28 9.89 6.72 0.72
C ALA A 28 10.94 6.02 -0.16
N GLY A 29 10.69 4.77 -0.56
CA GLY A 29 11.64 3.95 -1.33
C GLY A 29 12.75 3.32 -0.49
N GLU A 30 12.62 3.33 0.83
CA GLU A 30 13.56 2.72 1.79
C GLU A 30 13.31 1.22 1.94
N LEU A 31 12.05 0.80 1.78
CA LEU A 31 11.64 -0.60 1.71
C LEU A 31 11.03 -0.95 0.36
N PHE A 32 11.09 -2.22 0.02
CA PHE A 32 10.48 -2.76 -1.18
C PHE A 32 9.33 -3.70 -0.80
N ASP A 33 8.13 -3.36 -1.25
CA ASP A 33 6.98 -4.26 -1.22
C ASP A 33 6.65 -4.72 -2.65
N PRO A 34 6.53 -6.04 -2.91
CA PRO A 34 6.28 -6.55 -4.27
C PRO A 34 5.05 -5.94 -4.96
N THR A 35 3.99 -5.68 -4.20
CA THR A 35 2.71 -5.18 -4.73
C THR A 35 2.67 -3.66 -4.69
N LEU A 36 2.86 -3.07 -3.52
CA LEU A 36 2.75 -1.62 -3.34
C LEU A 36 3.84 -0.88 -4.13
N SER A 37 5.09 -1.34 -4.14
CA SER A 37 6.13 -0.67 -4.94
C SER A 37 5.83 -0.73 -6.44
N PHE A 38 5.20 -1.80 -6.94
CA PHE A 38 4.76 -1.86 -8.34
C PHE A 38 3.63 -0.86 -8.64
N GLN A 39 2.65 -0.75 -7.74
CA GLN A 39 1.54 0.21 -7.87
C GLN A 39 2.04 1.65 -7.86
N LEU A 40 2.97 1.98 -6.94
CA LEU A 40 3.60 3.30 -6.89
C LEU A 40 4.36 3.62 -8.18
N ARG A 41 5.15 2.67 -8.73
CA ARG A 41 5.82 2.84 -10.04
C ARG A 41 4.85 3.01 -11.20
N SER A 42 3.63 2.50 -11.07
CA SER A 42 2.56 2.64 -12.06
C SER A 42 1.82 3.99 -11.95
N GLY A 43 2.24 4.87 -11.04
CA GLY A 43 1.70 6.21 -10.86
C GLY A 43 0.56 6.29 -9.83
N PHE A 44 0.26 5.21 -9.10
CA PHE A 44 -0.67 5.27 -7.97
C PHE A 44 -0.04 6.03 -6.80
N ARG A 45 -0.90 6.62 -5.98
CA ARG A 45 -0.54 7.31 -4.74
C ARG A 45 -1.28 6.68 -3.58
N VAL A 46 -0.59 6.45 -2.48
CA VAL A 46 -1.23 6.03 -1.22
C VAL A 46 -2.01 7.21 -0.65
N ARG A 47 -3.28 6.97 -0.30
CA ARG A 47 -4.18 7.92 0.35
C ARG A 47 -4.47 7.58 1.80
N GLY A 48 -4.25 6.33 2.19
CA GLY A 48 -4.43 5.87 3.56
C GLY A 48 -4.30 4.37 3.69
N LEU A 49 -4.66 3.87 4.86
CA LEU A 49 -4.71 2.45 5.19
C LEU A 49 -6.14 2.05 5.52
N ILE A 50 -6.53 0.85 5.12
CA ILE A 50 -7.82 0.26 5.38
C ILE A 50 -7.58 -1.02 6.16
N ARG A 51 -8.22 -1.13 7.32
CA ARG A 51 -8.21 -2.34 8.15
C ARG A 51 -9.39 -3.23 7.79
N ASP A 52 -9.20 -4.54 7.87
CA ASP A 52 -10.22 -5.56 7.63
C ASP A 52 -10.87 -5.43 6.23
N TYR A 53 -10.09 -4.93 5.27
CA TYR A 53 -10.51 -4.81 3.87
C TYR A 53 -10.60 -6.18 3.19
N ILE A 54 -9.68 -7.08 3.55
CA ILE A 54 -9.59 -8.44 3.06
C ILE A 54 -8.95 -9.29 4.16
N GLU A 55 -9.37 -10.55 4.27
CA GLU A 55 -8.70 -11.51 5.15
C GLU A 55 -7.35 -11.89 4.55
N ASP A 56 -6.29 -11.40 5.17
CA ASP A 56 -4.92 -11.70 4.78
C ASP A 56 -4.02 -11.70 6.02
N SER A 57 -3.56 -12.90 6.38
CA SER A 57 -2.70 -13.08 7.55
C SER A 57 -1.28 -12.55 7.35
N ALA A 58 -0.86 -12.32 6.09
CA ALA A 58 0.44 -11.72 5.80
C ALA A 58 0.45 -10.24 6.18
N SER A 59 -0.65 -9.52 5.89
CA SER A 59 -0.80 -8.09 6.20
C SER A 59 -1.54 -7.79 7.51
N ASP A 60 -1.91 -8.81 8.30
CA ASP A 60 -2.82 -8.67 9.45
C ASP A 60 -4.14 -7.95 9.08
N ASN A 61 -4.70 -8.31 7.93
CA ASN A 61 -5.91 -7.74 7.30
C ASN A 61 -5.82 -6.26 6.91
N TRP A 62 -4.61 -5.71 6.76
CA TRP A 62 -4.43 -4.34 6.31
C TRP A 62 -4.23 -4.26 4.79
N ALA A 63 -4.85 -3.25 4.18
CA ALA A 63 -4.62 -2.88 2.79
C ALA A 63 -4.33 -1.37 2.68
N THR A 64 -3.62 -0.98 1.63
CA THR A 64 -3.44 0.42 1.27
C THR A 64 -4.62 0.91 0.45
N LEU A 65 -5.14 2.10 0.76
CA LEU A 65 -6.01 2.84 -0.15
C LEU A 65 -5.12 3.55 -1.17
N ILE A 66 -5.19 3.16 -2.43
CA ILE A 66 -4.42 3.77 -3.50
C ILE A 66 -5.32 4.44 -4.52
N GLU A 67 -4.84 5.55 -5.06
CA GLU A 67 -5.51 6.32 -6.08
C GLU A 67 -4.59 6.56 -7.27
N TRP A 68 -5.12 6.36 -8.47
CA TRP A 68 -4.54 6.88 -9.70
C TRP A 68 -5.47 7.97 -10.23
N VAL A 69 -4.95 9.20 -10.31
CA VAL A 69 -5.66 10.37 -10.84
C VAL A 69 -5.38 10.46 -12.32
N ASN A 70 -6.43 10.47 -13.14
CA ASN A 70 -6.29 10.68 -14.58
C ASN A 70 -5.97 12.15 -14.85
N PRO A 71 -4.78 12.48 -15.42
CA PRO A 71 -4.43 13.87 -15.70
C PRO A 71 -5.28 14.52 -16.80
N ASP A 72 -5.89 13.72 -17.69
CA ASP A 72 -6.64 14.22 -18.85
C ASP A 72 -8.14 14.40 -18.59
N TRP A 73 -8.58 14.18 -17.34
CA TRP A 73 -9.99 14.27 -16.97
C TRP A 73 -10.25 15.54 -16.15
N GLU A 74 -10.98 16.49 -16.73
CA GLU A 74 -11.60 17.61 -16.02
C GLU A 74 -13.10 17.29 -15.81
N ALA A 75 -13.59 17.56 -14.60
CA ALA A 75 -14.94 17.24 -14.13
C ALA A 75 -16.00 18.25 -14.59
#